data_AF-A0A4V6AR09-F1
#
_entry.id   AF-A0A4V6AR09-F1
#
_cell.length_a   1.000
_cell.length_b   1.000
_cell.length_c   1.000
_cell.angle_alpha   90.00
_cell.angle_beta   90.00
_cell.angle_gamma   90.00
#
_symmetry.space_group_name_H-M   'P 1'
#
loop_
_entity.id
_entity.type
_entity.pdbx_description
1 polymer ?
#
loop_
_entity_poly.entity_id
_entity_poly.type
_entity_poly.pdbx_seq_one_letter_code
_entity_poly.pdbx_strand_id
1 'polypeptide(L)'
;MTLVHRGLVLQHTHVLSLRLSDCVVPLSAVGIQMKLDFFQKKFWTASRQNINCYLIDNNGFVLVAEDYTLTGKFFGEAEGAVMSKLLQMGSFKRVTLYDYQALCWVYSESSDSGHTLLDRIGRTMQVPCDTEYPAFISERTIKENTGNVDCDGCIKYETHTYRRV
;
A
#
# COMPACT_ATOMS: atom_id res chain seq x y z
N MET A 1 4.28 3.23 10.74
CA MET A 1 5.44 2.35 10.52
C MET A 1 5.49 2.10 9.03
N THR A 2 6.57 2.45 8.37
CA THR A 2 6.64 2.48 6.90
C THR A 2 7.92 1.79 6.45
N LEU A 3 7.83 1.07 5.33
CA LEU A 3 8.94 0.36 4.72
C LEU A 3 9.83 1.33 3.95
N VAL A 4 11.12 1.40 4.28
CA VAL A 4 12.07 2.34 3.66
C VAL A 4 13.28 1.55 3.15
N HIS A 5 13.72 1.88 1.92
CA HIS A 5 14.88 1.29 1.24
C HIS A 5 14.74 -0.21 0.89
N ARG A 6 14.40 -0.52 -0.37
CA ARG A 6 14.32 -1.89 -0.95
C ARG A 6 13.72 -2.94 0.00
N GLY A 7 12.75 -2.54 0.81
CA GLY A 7 12.05 -3.41 1.74
C GLY A 7 12.77 -3.81 3.02
N LEU A 8 13.99 -3.33 3.33
CA LEU A 8 14.78 -3.93 4.42
C LEU A 8 14.59 -3.28 5.80
N VAL A 9 13.92 -2.15 5.87
CA VAL A 9 13.91 -1.30 7.07
C VAL A 9 12.51 -0.77 7.36
N LEU A 10 12.05 -0.96 8.60
CA LEU A 10 10.84 -0.33 9.10
C LEU A 10 11.20 0.95 9.86
N GLN A 11 10.57 2.05 9.48
CA GLN A 11 10.72 3.33 10.16
C GLN A 11 9.41 3.71 10.87
N HIS A 12 9.52 4.15 12.11
CA HIS A 12 8.41 4.75 12.85
C HIS A 12 8.81 6.17 13.23
N THR A 13 8.00 7.15 12.84
CA THR A 13 8.23 8.57 13.11
C THR A 13 7.14 9.11 14.00
N HIS A 14 7.52 9.83 15.05
CA HIS A 14 6.61 10.52 15.95
C HIS A 14 6.95 12.01 15.98
N VAL A 15 5.92 12.86 15.97
CA VAL A 15 6.07 14.32 16.04
C VAL A 15 6.00 14.76 17.49
N LEU A 16 7.08 15.37 17.98
CA LEU A 16 7.08 16.03 19.28
C LEU A 16 6.37 17.38 19.14
N SER A 17 5.31 17.56 19.91
CA SER A 17 4.53 18.79 19.92
C SER A 17 4.56 19.43 21.30
N LEU A 18 4.75 20.74 21.37
CA LEU A 18 4.54 21.52 22.59
C LEU A 18 3.14 22.10 22.58
N ARG A 19 2.48 22.07 23.73
CA ARG A 19 1.22 22.78 23.95
C ARG A 19 1.49 24.06 24.72
N LEU A 20 1.15 25.20 24.13
CA LEU A 20 1.27 26.52 24.75
C LEU A 20 -0.12 27.16 24.78
N SER A 21 -0.67 27.34 25.98
CA SER A 21 -2.06 27.76 26.18
C SER A 21 -3.01 26.82 25.43
N ASP A 22 -3.70 27.31 24.40
CA ASP A 22 -4.62 26.53 23.55
C ASP A 22 -4.02 26.09 22.21
N CYS A 23 -2.77 26.45 21.91
CA CYS A 23 -2.10 26.09 20.66
C CYS A 23 -1.20 24.85 20.81
N VAL A 24 -1.22 23.96 19.82
CA VAL A 24 -0.29 22.83 19.70
C VAL A 24 0.68 23.13 18.55
N VAL A 25 1.97 23.18 18.86
CA VAL A 25 3.01 23.51 17.88
C VAL A 25 3.92 22.29 17.69
N PRO A 26 4.06 21.76 16.47
CA PRO A 26 5.04 20.72 16.17
C PRO A 26 6.45 21.34 16.21
N LEU A 27 7.37 20.72 16.96
CA LEU A 27 8.74 21.21 17.05
C LEU A 27 9.72 20.38 16.24
N SER A 28 9.64 19.06 16.40
CA SER A 28 10.57 18.12 15.81
C SER A 28 9.89 16.80 15.50
N ALA A 29 10.43 16.09 14.51
CA ALA A 29 10.06 14.72 14.22
C ALA A 29 11.22 13.81 14.67
N VAL A 30 10.90 12.81 15.50
CA VAL A 30 11.86 11.80 15.95
C VAL A 30 11.50 10.48 15.27
N GLY A 31 12.48 9.84 14.66
CA GLY A 31 12.32 8.57 13.96
C GLY A 31 13.14 7.46 14.58
N ILE A 32 12.58 6.26 14.68
CA ILE A 32 13.31 5.03 15.00
C ILE A 32 13.35 4.16 13.75
N GLN A 33 14.53 3.62 13.47
CA GLN A 33 14.77 2.70 12.37
C GLN A 33 14.99 1.29 12.92
N MET A 34 14.21 0.32 12.45
CA MET A 34 14.29 -1.08 12.85
C MET A 34 14.59 -1.97 11.64
N LYS A 35 15.46 -2.97 11.85
CA LYS A 35 15.76 -3.97 10.82
C LYS A 35 14.56 -4.91 10.64
N LEU A 36 14.10 -5.10 9.40
CA LEU A 36 12.91 -5.91 9.10
C LEU A 36 13.05 -7.34 9.64
N ASP A 37 14.19 -7.99 9.41
CA ASP A 37 14.44 -9.38 9.85
C ASP A 37 14.22 -9.58 11.36
N PHE A 38 14.61 -8.57 12.17
CA PHE A 38 14.47 -8.64 13.62
C PHE A 38 13.00 -8.49 14.03
N PHE A 39 12.27 -7.60 13.39
CA PHE A 39 10.85 -7.38 13.63
C PHE A 39 10.02 -8.60 13.23
N GLN A 40 10.29 -9.17 12.05
CA GLN A 40 9.59 -10.35 11.57
C GLN A 40 9.78 -11.59 12.45
N LYS A 41 11.00 -11.82 12.96
CA LYS A 41 11.25 -12.91 13.93
C LYS A 41 10.37 -12.79 15.17
N LYS A 42 10.21 -11.57 15.71
CA LYS A 42 9.31 -11.30 16.85
C LYS A 42 7.84 -11.50 16.49
N PHE A 43 7.45 -11.11 15.28
CA PHE A 43 6.07 -11.30 14.80
C PHE A 43 5.73 -12.79 14.69
N TRP A 44 6.61 -13.60 14.09
CA TRP A 44 6.34 -15.02 13.88
C TRP A 44 6.29 -15.81 15.18
N THR A 45 7.05 -15.43 16.21
CA THR A 45 6.93 -16.04 17.55
C THR A 45 5.55 -15.88 18.19
N ALA A 46 4.73 -14.93 17.73
CA ALA A 46 3.36 -14.73 18.18
C ALA A 46 2.29 -15.27 17.20
N SER A 47 2.71 -15.77 16.03
CA SER A 47 1.82 -16.26 14.97
C SER A 47 1.62 -17.77 15.03
N ARG A 48 0.43 -18.26 14.65
CA ARG A 48 0.09 -19.69 14.62
C ARG A 48 0.53 -20.33 13.30
N GLN A 49 1.02 -21.57 13.35
CA GLN A 49 1.69 -22.28 12.24
C GLN A 49 0.76 -22.87 11.16
N ASN A 50 -0.51 -22.49 11.10
CA ASN A 50 -1.49 -23.16 10.21
C ASN A 50 -2.42 -22.21 9.44
N ILE A 51 -2.10 -20.91 9.43
CA ILE A 51 -2.83 -19.88 8.68
C ILE A 51 -1.83 -18.85 8.13
N ASN A 52 -2.15 -18.29 6.96
CA ASN A 52 -1.35 -17.22 6.36
C ASN A 52 -1.59 -15.91 7.13
N CYS A 53 -0.53 -15.37 7.75
CA CYS A 53 -0.60 -14.13 8.53
C CYS A 53 0.13 -12.99 7.81
N TYR A 54 -0.55 -11.85 7.72
CA TYR A 54 -0.02 -10.63 7.12
C TYR A 54 -0.05 -9.49 8.15
N LEU A 55 1.01 -8.69 8.19
CA LEU A 55 0.97 -7.37 8.80
C LEU A 55 0.85 -6.35 7.67
N ILE A 56 -0.24 -5.60 7.66
CA ILE A 56 -0.56 -4.61 6.63
C ILE A 56 -0.54 -3.23 7.27
N ASP A 57 0.02 -2.23 6.59
CA ASP A 57 -0.04 -0.85 7.05
C ASP A 57 -1.44 -0.24 6.86
N ASN A 58 -1.62 0.99 7.34
CA ASN A 58 -2.89 1.71 7.20
C ASN A 58 -3.21 2.12 5.75
N ASN A 59 -2.29 1.92 4.81
CA ASN A 59 -2.44 2.22 3.40
C ASN A 59 -2.68 0.96 2.55
N GLY A 60 -2.74 -0.22 3.18
CA GLY A 60 -2.99 -1.49 2.49
C GLY A 60 -1.73 -2.17 1.93
N PHE A 61 -0.53 -1.75 2.32
CA PHE A 61 0.73 -2.38 1.92
C PHE A 61 1.21 -3.40 2.94
N VAL A 62 1.75 -4.51 2.45
CA VAL A 62 2.26 -5.59 3.28
C VAL A 62 3.61 -5.20 3.90
N LEU A 63 3.70 -5.17 5.22
CA LEU A 63 4.93 -4.97 5.98
C LEU A 63 5.61 -6.29 6.34
N VAL A 64 4.82 -7.31 6.66
CA VAL A 64 5.30 -8.66 7.01
C VAL A 64 4.37 -9.69 6.40
N ALA A 65 4.95 -10.69 5.76
CA ALA A 65 4.27 -11.89 5.28
C ALA A 65 5.22 -13.09 5.42
N GLU A 66 4.67 -14.30 5.34
CA GLU A 66 5.46 -15.52 5.27
C GLU A 66 6.28 -15.58 3.97
N ASP A 67 5.66 -15.22 2.85
CA ASP A 67 6.37 -14.99 1.58
C ASP A 67 6.94 -13.57 1.55
N TYR A 68 8.27 -13.50 1.66
CA TYR A 68 9.05 -12.27 1.62
C TYR A 68 8.85 -11.45 0.34
N THR A 69 8.51 -12.08 -0.79
CA THR A 69 8.30 -11.39 -2.07
C THR A 69 7.07 -10.48 -2.08
N LEU A 70 6.17 -10.65 -1.11
CA LEU A 70 4.98 -9.84 -0.93
C LEU A 70 5.26 -8.56 -0.12
N THR A 71 6.40 -8.47 0.57
CA THR A 71 6.72 -7.31 1.40
C THR A 71 6.88 -6.06 0.55
N GLY A 72 6.19 -4.98 0.92
CA GLY A 72 6.15 -3.72 0.18
C GLY A 72 5.18 -3.70 -1.00
N LYS A 73 4.51 -4.83 -1.31
CA LYS A 73 3.44 -4.87 -2.31
C LYS A 73 2.11 -4.45 -1.72
N PHE A 74 1.21 -4.00 -2.59
CA PHE A 74 -0.17 -3.75 -2.21
C PHE A 74 -0.87 -5.07 -1.90
N PHE A 75 -1.54 -5.16 -0.75
CA PHE A 75 -2.19 -6.39 -0.30
C PHE A 75 -3.26 -6.89 -1.27
N GLY A 76 -3.96 -5.98 -1.97
CA GLY A 76 -4.95 -6.38 -2.99
C GLY A 76 -4.34 -7.01 -4.25
N GLU A 77 -3.04 -6.88 -4.50
CA GLU A 77 -2.33 -7.62 -5.56
C GLU A 77 -2.10 -9.08 -5.11
N ALA A 78 -1.80 -9.29 -3.83
CA ALA A 78 -1.56 -10.62 -3.26
C ALA A 78 -2.86 -11.39 -2.96
N GLU A 79 -3.85 -10.71 -2.37
CA GLU A 79 -5.08 -11.29 -1.83
C GLU A 79 -6.29 -10.42 -2.18
N GLY A 80 -6.57 -10.25 -3.48
CA GLY A 80 -7.60 -9.34 -3.99
C GLY A 80 -9.03 -9.64 -3.52
N ALA A 81 -9.36 -10.93 -3.33
CA ALA A 81 -10.67 -11.34 -2.84
C ALA A 81 -10.89 -10.94 -1.36
N VAL A 82 -9.84 -11.13 -0.52
CA VAL A 82 -9.82 -10.67 0.88
C VAL A 82 -9.89 -9.14 0.94
N MET A 83 -9.10 -8.43 0.13
CA MET A 83 -9.15 -6.97 0.08
C MET A 83 -10.56 -6.46 -0.29
N SER A 84 -11.23 -7.11 -1.24
CA SER A 84 -12.62 -6.77 -1.61
C SER A 84 -13.59 -6.97 -0.45
N LYS A 85 -13.39 -8.03 0.34
CA LYS A 85 -14.20 -8.28 1.53
C LYS A 85 -13.93 -7.25 2.63
N LEU A 86 -12.68 -6.87 2.87
CA LEU A 86 -12.32 -5.81 3.82
C LEU A 86 -12.91 -4.44 3.45
N LEU A 87 -13.00 -4.13 2.16
CA LEU A 87 -13.72 -2.94 1.65
C LEU A 87 -15.23 -3.04 1.93
N GLN A 88 -15.83 -4.20 1.65
CA GLN A 88 -17.25 -4.44 1.92
C GLN A 88 -17.59 -4.34 3.42
N MET A 89 -16.73 -4.85 4.28
CA MET A 89 -16.89 -4.80 5.73
C MET A 89 -16.47 -3.45 6.35
N GLY A 90 -16.02 -2.49 5.53
CA GLY A 90 -15.66 -1.14 5.95
C GLY A 90 -14.34 -1.04 6.72
N SER A 91 -13.55 -2.12 6.85
CA SER A 91 -12.22 -2.06 7.48
C SER A 91 -11.23 -1.22 6.66
N PHE A 92 -11.45 -1.16 5.35
CA PHE A 92 -10.71 -0.29 4.45
C PHE A 92 -11.68 0.54 3.62
N LYS A 93 -11.22 1.74 3.24
CA LYS A 93 -11.91 2.62 2.31
C LYS A 93 -11.04 2.86 1.09
N ARG A 94 -11.65 2.73 -0.09
CA ARG A 94 -11.06 3.13 -1.37
C ARG A 94 -11.29 4.63 -1.58
N VAL A 95 -10.24 5.36 -1.91
CA VAL A 95 -10.25 6.78 -2.23
C VAL A 95 -9.58 6.96 -3.58
N THR A 96 -10.23 7.64 -4.51
CA THR A 96 -9.62 7.99 -5.81
C THR A 96 -8.83 9.28 -5.65
N LEU A 97 -7.54 9.23 -5.97
CA LEU A 97 -6.69 10.40 -6.09
C LEU A 97 -6.62 10.80 -7.57
N TYR A 98 -6.66 12.10 -7.83
CA TYR A 98 -6.54 12.67 -9.17
C TYR A 98 -5.22 13.43 -9.25
N ASP A 99 -4.39 13.05 -10.21
CA ASP A 99 -3.16 13.75 -10.56
C ASP A 99 -3.36 14.46 -11.90
N TYR A 100 -3.64 15.75 -11.83
CA TYR A 100 -3.79 16.64 -12.98
C TYR A 100 -2.43 17.11 -13.54
N GLN A 101 -1.32 16.66 -12.95
CA GLN A 101 0.04 17.06 -13.31
C GLN A 101 0.88 15.88 -13.80
N ALA A 102 0.24 14.73 -14.06
CA ALA A 102 0.91 13.55 -14.57
C ALA A 102 1.39 13.75 -16.02
N LEU A 103 2.41 12.96 -16.40
CA LEU A 103 2.90 12.85 -17.76
C LEU A 103 2.57 11.46 -18.29
N CYS A 104 1.81 11.40 -19.38
CA CYS A 104 1.44 10.15 -20.04
C CYS A 104 2.21 10.00 -21.34
N TRP A 105 2.55 8.75 -21.67
CA TRP A 105 3.11 8.41 -22.97
C TRP A 105 2.01 8.38 -24.02
N VAL A 106 2.25 9.08 -25.12
CA VAL A 106 1.45 8.98 -26.35
C VAL A 106 2.32 8.45 -27.47
N TYR A 107 1.74 7.53 -28.23
CA TYR A 107 2.31 7.07 -29.49
C TYR A 107 1.89 8.06 -30.57
N SER A 108 2.86 8.73 -31.21
CA SER A 108 2.57 9.51 -32.40
C SER A 108 2.42 8.56 -33.58
N GLU A 109 1.21 8.36 -34.11
CA GLU A 109 1.05 7.84 -35.47
C GLU A 109 1.38 8.97 -36.45
N SER A 110 2.46 8.82 -37.20
CA SER A 110 2.87 9.74 -38.26
C SER A 110 2.01 9.54 -39.50
N SER A 111 0.89 10.26 -39.60
CA SER A 111 0.16 10.41 -40.87
C SER A 111 0.75 11.56 -41.70
N ASP A 112 2.02 11.46 -42.11
CA ASP A 112 2.59 12.43 -43.07
C ASP A 112 3.30 11.71 -44.21
N SER A 113 2.87 12.02 -45.44
CA SER A 113 3.26 11.33 -46.69
C SER A 113 4.58 11.85 -47.28
N GLY A 114 5.48 12.37 -46.47
CA GLY A 114 6.75 12.94 -46.95
C GLY A 114 7.86 12.81 -45.92
N HIS A 115 8.91 12.07 -46.28
CA HIS A 115 10.18 11.85 -45.57
C HIS A 115 10.30 10.60 -44.67
N THR A 116 10.42 9.44 -45.31
CA THR A 116 11.13 8.27 -44.79
C THR A 116 12.63 8.54 -44.69
N LEU A 117 13.16 8.75 -43.47
CA LEU A 117 14.54 8.37 -43.10
C LEU A 117 14.86 8.40 -41.58
N LEU A 118 13.86 8.43 -40.68
CA LEU A 118 14.06 8.23 -39.23
C LEU A 118 12.94 7.41 -38.55
N ASP A 119 12.27 6.54 -39.30
CA ASP A 119 11.10 5.78 -38.83
C ASP A 119 11.44 4.38 -38.27
N ARG A 120 12.40 4.30 -37.33
CA ARG A 120 12.66 3.05 -36.58
C ARG A 120 12.80 3.25 -35.07
N ILE A 121 12.43 4.41 -34.56
CA ILE A 121 12.30 4.65 -33.13
C ILE A 121 11.03 5.46 -32.97
N GLY A 122 9.89 4.77 -32.81
CA GLY A 122 8.64 5.41 -32.41
C GLY A 122 8.89 6.19 -31.12
N ARG A 123 9.05 7.51 -31.23
CA ARG A 123 9.31 8.37 -30.08
C ARG A 123 8.01 8.46 -29.30
N THR A 124 7.96 7.76 -28.17
CA THR A 124 6.96 7.98 -27.13
C THR A 124 7.13 9.41 -26.61
N MET A 125 6.21 10.31 -26.98
CA MET A 125 6.21 11.68 -26.47
C MET A 125 5.48 11.69 -25.12
N GLN A 126 6.04 12.37 -24.12
CA GLN A 126 5.35 12.61 -22.85
C GLN A 126 4.53 13.88 -22.96
N VAL A 127 3.26 13.80 -22.62
CA VAL A 127 2.35 14.96 -22.59
C VAL A 127 1.65 15.04 -21.24
N PRO A 128 1.26 16.25 -20.80
CA PRO A 128 0.39 16.40 -19.64
C PRO A 128 -0.90 15.61 -19.81
N CYS A 129 -1.31 14.91 -18.76
CA CYS A 129 -2.55 14.14 -18.72
C CYS A 129 -3.11 14.09 -17.30
N ASP A 130 -4.42 13.88 -17.20
CA ASP A 130 -5.07 13.60 -15.93
C ASP A 130 -4.96 12.09 -15.66
N THR A 131 -4.45 11.72 -14.50
CA THR A 131 -4.38 10.31 -14.09
C THR A 131 -5.10 10.08 -12.77
N GLU A 132 -5.85 8.98 -12.70
CA GLU A 132 -6.53 8.54 -11.50
C GLU A 132 -5.77 7.38 -10.84
N TYR A 133 -5.56 7.49 -9.54
CA TYR A 133 -4.87 6.47 -8.75
C TYR A 133 -5.73 6.01 -7.57
N PRO A 134 -5.98 4.70 -7.41
CA PRO A 134 -6.67 4.19 -6.24
C PRO A 134 -5.76 4.21 -5.01
N ALA A 135 -6.20 4.89 -3.96
CA ALA A 135 -5.60 4.84 -2.63
C ALA A 135 -6.52 4.08 -1.67
N PHE A 136 -5.92 3.41 -0.69
CA PHE A 136 -6.62 2.66 0.34
C PHE A 136 -6.23 3.20 1.70
N ILE A 137 -7.23 3.35 2.58
CA ILE A 137 -7.03 3.86 3.94
C ILE A 137 -7.78 2.95 4.89
N SER A 138 -7.09 2.47 5.93
CA SER A 138 -7.73 1.68 6.97
C SER A 138 -8.64 2.53 7.84
N GLU A 139 -9.82 2.01 8.12
CA GLU A 139 -10.78 2.61 9.04
C GLU A 139 -10.41 2.21 10.47
N ARG A 140 -10.30 3.21 11.37
CA ARG A 140 -9.76 3.01 12.73
C ARG A 140 -10.84 2.67 13.76
N THR A 141 -12.11 2.83 13.39
CA THR A 141 -13.25 2.51 14.26
C THR A 141 -13.50 1.01 14.38
N ILE A 142 -13.16 0.23 13.35
CA ILE A 142 -13.38 -1.21 13.30
C ILE A 142 -12.13 -1.94 13.77
N LYS A 143 -12.18 -2.46 15.00
CA LYS A 143 -11.05 -3.14 15.63
C LYS A 143 -10.82 -4.55 15.13
N GLU A 144 -11.89 -5.29 14.85
CA GLU A 144 -11.81 -6.67 14.39
C GLU A 144 -12.94 -6.96 13.43
N ASN A 145 -12.66 -7.71 12.38
CA ASN A 145 -13.61 -8.17 11.38
C ASN A 145 -13.26 -9.62 11.01
N THR A 146 -14.24 -10.51 11.14
CA THR A 146 -14.12 -11.91 10.72
C THR A 146 -15.11 -12.17 9.59
N GLY A 147 -14.64 -12.84 8.55
CA GLY A 147 -15.42 -13.11 7.36
C GLY A 147 -15.02 -14.41 6.70
N ASN A 148 -15.76 -14.74 5.65
CA ASN A 148 -15.36 -15.75 4.70
C ASN A 148 -15.44 -15.18 3.26
N VAL A 149 -14.65 -15.81 2.40
CA VAL A 149 -14.57 -15.55 0.97
C VAL A 149 -14.85 -16.87 0.28
N ASP A 150 -15.83 -16.87 -0.62
CA ASP A 150 -16.14 -18.01 -1.47
C ASP A 150 -15.18 -18.02 -2.66
N CYS A 151 -14.56 -19.18 -2.88
CA CYS A 151 -13.50 -19.39 -3.86
C CYS A 151 -13.88 -20.53 -4.82
N ASP A 152 -15.11 -20.47 -5.36
CA ASP A 152 -15.68 -21.41 -6.34
C ASP A 152 -15.40 -22.88 -6.02
N GLY A 153 -16.02 -23.36 -4.94
CA GLY A 153 -15.85 -24.74 -4.44
C GLY A 153 -14.97 -24.86 -3.20
N CYS A 154 -14.47 -23.75 -2.64
CA CYS A 154 -13.91 -23.73 -1.28
C CYS A 154 -14.25 -22.44 -0.52
N ILE A 155 -14.20 -22.51 0.81
CA ILE A 155 -14.46 -21.37 1.70
C ILE A 155 -13.15 -20.99 2.37
N LYS A 156 -12.69 -19.76 2.14
CA LYS A 156 -11.55 -19.18 2.84
C LYS A 156 -12.04 -18.34 4.00
N TYR A 157 -11.55 -18.61 5.20
CA TYR A 157 -11.85 -17.80 6.39
C TYR A 157 -10.78 -16.73 6.57
N GLU A 158 -11.22 -15.52 6.89
CA GLU A 158 -10.35 -14.37 7.12
C GLU A 158 -10.68 -13.70 8.45
N THR A 159 -9.66 -13.17 9.10
CA THR A 159 -9.82 -12.35 10.29
C THR A 159 -8.83 -11.21 10.21
N HIS A 160 -9.37 -10.00 10.21
CA HIS A 160 -8.62 -8.76 10.28
C HIS A 160 -8.72 -8.19 11.68
N THR A 161 -7.57 -7.94 12.30
CA THR A 161 -7.48 -7.34 13.63
C THR A 161 -6.61 -6.09 13.55
N TYR A 162 -7.20 -4.94 13.86
CA TYR A 162 -6.50 -3.68 14.01
C TYR A 162 -5.96 -3.54 15.43
N ARG A 163 -4.63 -3.47 15.56
CA ARG A 163 -3.94 -3.10 16.80
C ARG A 163 -3.09 -1.86 16.57
N ARG A 164 -3.19 -0.90 17.49
CA ARG A 164 -2.27 0.23 17.55
C ARG A 164 -0.97 -0.28 18.16
N VAL A 165 0.12 -0.24 17.39
CA VAL A 165 1.50 -0.50 17.81
C VAL A 165 2.10 0.79 18.35
#